data_AF-X8H944-F1
#
_entry.id   AF-X8H944-F1
#
_cell.length_a   1.000
_cell.length_b   1.000
_cell.length_c   1.000
_cell.angle_alpha   90.00
_cell.angle_beta   90.00
_cell.angle_gamma   90.00
#
_symmetry.space_group_name_H-M   'P 1'
#
loop_
_entity.id
_entity.type
_entity.pdbx_description
1 polymer ?
#
loop_
_entity_poly.entity_id
_entity_poly.type
_entity_poly.pdbx_seq_one_letter_code
_entity_poly.pdbx_strand_id
1 'polypeptide(L)' 'MKAVKDRITKEREELALAARPLVEWVRKNGTPHTTILVTDTFVNVCNTEIGVPIDD' A
#
# COMPACT_ATOMS: atom_id res chain seq x y z
N MET A 1 21.28 3.59 18.11
CA MET A 1 20.10 4.13 17.40
C MET A 1 20.31 4.26 15.89
N LYS A 2 21.46 4.76 15.39
CA LYS A 2 21.76 4.92 13.95
C LYS A 2 21.62 3.61 13.14
N ALA A 3 22.28 2.52 13.57
CA ALA A 3 22.25 1.24 12.86
C ALA A 3 20.85 0.61 12.71
N VAL A 4 19.95 0.84 13.68
CA VAL A 4 18.55 0.35 13.61
C VAL A 4 17.77 1.13 12.56
N LYS A 5 17.97 2.45 12.50
CA LYS A 5 17.33 3.32 11.52
C LYS A 5 17.77 2.99 10.09
N ASP A 6 19.07 2.71 9.92
CA ASP A 6 19.64 2.35 8.62
C ASP A 6 19.08 1.00 8.13
N ARG A 7 18.89 0.03 9.04
CA ARG A 7 18.27 -1.26 8.71
C ARG A 7 16.81 -1.13 8.28
N ILE A 8 16.01 -0.36 9.02
CA ILE A 8 14.59 -0.10 8.69
C ILE A 8 14.47 0.59 7.33
N THR A 9 15.41 1.47 6.99
CA THR A 9 15.40 2.19 5.72
C THR A 9 15.66 1.23 4.56
N LYS A 10 16.66 0.35 4.70
CA LYS A 10 16.99 -0.68 3.71
C LYS A 10 15.83 -1.65 3.47
N GLU A 11 15.22 -2.17 4.54
CA GLU A 11 14.08 -3.08 4.45
C GLU A 11 12.88 -2.43 3.73
N ARG A 12 12.65 -1.12 3.94
CA ARG A 12 11.61 -0.36 3.23
C ARG A 12 11.90 -0.21 1.74
N GLU A 13 13.15 0.06 1.36
CA GLU A 13 13.55 0.19 -0.04
C GLU A 13 13.41 -1.12 -0.80
N GLU A 14 13.83 -2.24 -0.19
CA GLU A 14 13.68 -3.58 -0.75
C GLU A 14 12.20 -3.95 -0.96
N LEU A 15 11.35 -3.66 0.04
CA LEU A 15 9.90 -3.88 -0.06
C LEU A 15 9.27 -3.00 -1.16
N ALA A 16 9.68 -1.73 -1.26
CA ALA A 16 9.18 -0.81 -2.29
C ALA A 16 9.54 -1.28 -3.71
N LEU A 17 10.75 -1.82 -3.91
CA LEU A 17 11.17 -2.41 -5.18
C LEU A 17 10.35 -3.66 -5.51
N ALA A 18 10.15 -4.56 -4.54
CA ALA A 18 9.36 -5.77 -4.72
C ALA A 18 7.88 -5.47 -5.02
N ALA A 19 7.31 -4.42 -4.42
CA ALA A 19 5.93 -4.01 -4.62
C ALA A 19 5.68 -3.24 -5.93
N ARG A 20 6.72 -2.79 -6.64
CA ARG A 20 6.59 -1.91 -7.83
C ARG A 20 5.66 -2.47 -8.92
N PRO A 21 5.74 -3.75 -9.33
CA PRO A 21 4.85 -4.30 -10.37
C PRO A 21 3.38 -4.25 -9.96
N LEU A 22 3.08 -4.49 -8.68
CA LEU A 22 1.72 -4.42 -8.13
C LEU A 22 1.20 -2.98 -8.19
N VAL A 23 2.00 -2.00 -7.76
CA VAL A 23 1.63 -0.58 -7.82
C VAL A 23 1.32 -0.13 -9.26
N GLU A 24 2.13 -0.55 -10.22
CA GLU A 24 1.91 -0.24 -11.64
C GLU A 24 0.62 -0.85 -12.19
N TRP A 25 0.32 -2.11 -11.84
CA TRP A 25 -0.93 -2.75 -12.22
C TRP A 25 -2.13 -2.02 -11.62
N VAL A 26 -2.06 -1.63 -10.36
CA VAL A 26 -3.14 -0.95 -9.64
C VAL A 26 -3.42 0.43 -10.21
N ARG A 27 -2.38 1.18 -10.60
CA ARG A 27 -2.58 2.47 -11.29
C ARG A 27 -3.29 2.34 -12.64
N LYS A 28 -3.13 1.20 -13.31
CA LYS A 28 -3.74 0.94 -14.63
C LYS A 28 -5.13 0.32 -14.54
N ASN A 29 -5.40 -0.47 -13.51
CA ASN A 29 -6.58 -1.33 -13.43
C ASN A 29 -7.44 -1.13 -12.17
N GLY A 30 -6.88 -0.52 -11.13
CA GLY A 30 -7.58 -0.24 -9.88
C GLY A 30 -8.54 0.94 -10.01
N THR A 31 -9.53 0.99 -9.12
CA THR A 31 -10.39 2.18 -9.03
C THR A 31 -9.68 3.29 -8.27
N PRO A 32 -10.03 4.57 -8.48
CA PRO A 32 -9.43 5.70 -7.77
C PRO A 32 -9.51 5.59 -6.23
N HIS A 33 -10.43 4.77 -5.75
CA HIS A 33 -10.68 4.53 -4.34
C HIS A 33 -10.18 3.15 -3.89
N THR A 34 -9.24 2.51 -4.59
CA THR A 34 -8.68 1.24 -4.10
C THR A 34 -7.46 1.51 -3.22
N THR A 35 -7.50 1.09 -1.95
CA THR A 35 -6.34 1.15 -1.05
C THR A 35 -5.68 -0.22 -1.01
N ILE A 36 -4.35 -0.28 -1.05
CA ILE A 36 -3.61 -1.55 -0.98
C ILE A 36 -2.55 -1.47 0.09
N LEU A 37 -2.60 -2.45 1.00
CA LEU A 37 -1.62 -2.65 2.05
C LEU A 37 -0.72 -3.81 1.65
N VAL A 38 0.56 -3.52 1.47
CA VAL A 38 1.60 -4.52 1.20
C VAL A 38 2.41 -4.72 2.47
N THR A 39 2.40 -5.95 2.96
CA THR A 39 3.25 -6.39 4.06
C THR A 39 4.27 -7.40 3.55
N ASP A 40 5.15 -7.87 4.42
CA ASP A 40 6.11 -8.94 4.12
C ASP A 40 5.44 -10.29 3.78
N THR A 41 4.22 -10.50 4.27
CA THR A 41 3.55 -11.81 4.28
C THR A 41 2.28 -11.85 3.45
N PHE A 42 1.61 -10.72 3.27
CA PHE A 42 0.38 -10.64 2.48
C PHE A 42 0.18 -9.28 1.79
N VAL A 43 -0.62 -9.33 0.73
CA VAL A 43 -1.17 -8.15 0.06
C VAL A 43 -2.66 -8.09 0.37
N ASN A 44 -3.13 -7.00 0.96
CA ASN A 44 -4.54 -6.76 1.20
C ASN A 44 -5.05 -5.64 0.30
N VAL A 45 -6.05 -5.95 -0.53
CA VAL A 45 -6.75 -4.97 -1.37
C VAL A 45 -7.96 -4.49 -0.59
N CYS A 46 -7.79 -3.38 0.12
CA CYS A 46 -8.86 -2.74 0.86
C CYS A 46 -9.77 -1.98 -0.11
N ASN A 47 -11.02 -2.44 -0.20
CA ASN A 47 -12.07 -1.69 -0.85
C ASN A 47 -12.32 -0.38 -0.09
N THR A 48 -12.60 0.71 -0.79
CA THR A 48 -13.09 1.93 -0.12
C THR A 48 -14.59 1.83 0.04
N GLU A 49 -15.03 1.92 1.29
CA GLU A 49 -16.42 2.14 1.64
C GLU A 49 -16.70 3.65 1.61
N ILE A 50 -17.55 4.08 0.68
CA ILE A 50 -18.03 5.46 0.61
C ILE A 50 -19.38 5.51 1.34
N GLY A 51 -19.40 6.11 2.53
CA GLY A 51 -20.63 6.45 3.22
C GLY A 51 -21.09 7.84 2.80
N VAL A 52 -22.34 7.98 2.35
CA VAL A 52 -22.99 9.28 2.18
C VAL A 52 -23.80 9.54 3.45
N PRO A 53 -23.59 10.64 4.17
CA PRO A 53 -24.44 11.00 5.29
C PRO A 53 -25.86 11.25 4.77
N ILE A 54 -26.85 10.63 5.42
CA ILE A 54 -28.26 10.95 5.19
C ILE A 54 -28.56 12.12 6.13
N ASP A 55 -28.71 13.31 5.56
CA ASP A 55 -29.29 14.46 6.27
C ASP A 55 -30.82 14.48 5.99
N ASP A 56 -31.62 14.65 7.04
CA ASP A 56 -33.09 14.87 6.97
C ASP A 56 -33.43 16.29 6.51
#